data_AF-A0A926NA51-F1
#
_entry.id   AF-A0A926NA51-F1
#
_cell.length_a   1.000
_cell.length_b   1.000
_cell.length_c   1.000
_cell.angle_alpha   90.00
_cell.angle_beta   90.00
_cell.angle_gamma   90.00
#
_symmetry.space_group_name_H-M   'P 1'
#
loop_
_entity.id
_entity.type
_entity.pdbx_description
1 polymer ?
#
loop_
_entity_poly.entity_id
_entity_poly.type
_entity_poly.pdbx_seq_one_letter_code
_entity_poly.pdbx_strand_id
1 'polypeptide(L)'
;MSLTGTWAGNDGSITQITEIQTDTARLIRWFSSLQTGQFPFTNLFTGAYLPSSSTGQGVGYIVGTWDDSPNINNSNSGTLWLQVNAAENFMQRNDSSEAYGTLTWTKQ
;
A
#
# COMPACT_ATOMS: atom_id res chain seq x y z
N MET A 1 3.29 -3.29 -16.11
CA MET A 1 3.71 -3.89 -14.83
C MET A 1 2.48 -4.11 -13.95
N SER A 2 2.13 -5.35 -13.56
CA SER A 2 0.99 -5.66 -12.68
C SER A 2 1.40 -5.73 -11.20
N LEU A 3 0.71 -4.99 -10.33
CA LEU A 3 0.91 -4.99 -8.87
C LEU A 3 0.03 -6.04 -8.18
N THR A 4 -0.93 -6.63 -8.89
CA THR A 4 -1.78 -7.70 -8.35
C THR A 4 -0.93 -8.84 -7.80
N GLY A 5 -1.20 -9.27 -6.58
CA GLY A 5 -0.48 -10.36 -5.93
C GLY A 5 -0.36 -10.21 -4.41
N THR A 6 0.40 -11.12 -3.81
CA THR A 6 0.77 -11.10 -2.39
C THR A 6 2.12 -10.44 -2.22
N TRP A 7 2.26 -9.64 -1.17
CA TRP A 7 3.43 -8.83 -0.87
C TRP A 7 3.79 -8.98 0.61
N ALA A 8 5.07 -9.07 0.91
CA ALA A 8 5.56 -9.12 2.29
C ALA A 8 6.20 -7.78 2.67
N GLY A 9 5.71 -7.18 3.75
CA GLY A 9 6.27 -5.97 4.35
C GLY A 9 7.49 -6.28 5.22
N ASN A 10 8.42 -5.34 5.31
CA ASN A 10 9.59 -5.44 6.19
C ASN A 10 9.24 -5.38 7.69
N ASP A 11 8.01 -5.00 8.02
CA ASP A 11 7.41 -5.07 9.35
C ASP A 11 6.79 -6.44 9.68
N GLY A 12 6.82 -7.38 8.73
CA GLY A 12 6.18 -8.69 8.84
C GLY A 12 4.72 -8.72 8.38
N SER A 13 4.21 -7.62 7.81
CA SER A 13 2.86 -7.58 7.22
C SER A 13 2.76 -8.44 5.96
N ILE A 14 1.60 -9.05 5.74
CA ILE A 14 1.26 -9.72 4.49
C ILE A 14 0.14 -8.92 3.81
N THR A 15 0.42 -8.41 2.61
CA THR A 15 -0.46 -7.52 1.86
C THR A 15 -0.91 -8.16 0.55
N GLN A 16 -2.21 -8.28 0.35
CA GLN A 16 -2.79 -8.63 -0.94
C GLN A 16 -3.19 -7.36 -1.70
N ILE A 17 -2.72 -7.23 -2.94
CA ILE A 17 -3.12 -6.16 -3.85
C ILE A 17 -4.00 -6.73 -4.95
N THR A 18 -5.11 -6.05 -5.20
CA THR A 18 -5.96 -6.23 -6.38
C THR A 18 -6.05 -4.95 -7.16
N GLU A 19 -5.98 -5.08 -8.48
CA GLU A 19 -6.02 -3.95 -9.40
C GLU A 19 -7.27 -3.99 -10.25
N ILE A 20 -7.92 -2.84 -10.39
CA ILE A 20 -9.09 -2.68 -11.23
C ILE A 20 -8.72 -1.64 -12.29
N GLN A 21 -8.51 -2.12 -13.51
CA GLN A 21 -8.27 -1.25 -14.65
C GLN A 21 -9.61 -0.73 -15.17
N THR A 22 -9.71 0.60 -15.28
CA THR A 22 -10.80 1.32 -15.94
C THR A 22 -10.25 2.06 -17.16
N ASP A 23 -11.14 2.68 -17.93
CA ASP A 23 -10.75 3.47 -19.11
C ASP A 23 -9.87 4.67 -18.77
N THR A 24 -10.01 5.23 -17.56
CA THR A 24 -9.37 6.49 -17.16
C THR A 24 -8.38 6.33 -16.00
N ALA A 25 -8.44 5.21 -15.27
CA ALA A 25 -7.65 5.00 -14.07
C ALA A 25 -7.35 3.53 -13.80
N ARG A 26 -6.27 3.30 -13.06
CA ARG A 26 -5.94 2.01 -12.47
C ARG A 26 -6.14 2.10 -10.98
N LEU A 27 -7.23 1.51 -10.48
CA LEU A 27 -7.58 1.53 -9.07
C LEU A 27 -6.85 0.40 -8.35
N ILE A 28 -6.40 0.68 -7.14
CA ILE A 28 -5.71 -0.25 -6.24
C ILE A 28 -6.58 -0.48 -5.03
N ARG A 29 -6.81 -1.76 -4.71
CA ARG A 29 -7.32 -2.20 -3.41
C ARG A 29 -6.25 -3.03 -2.76
N TRP A 30 -5.96 -2.76 -1.49
CA TRP A 30 -5.15 -3.68 -0.71
C TRP A 30 -5.85 -4.12 0.56
N PHE A 31 -5.37 -5.25 1.05
CA PHE A 31 -5.67 -5.80 2.38
C PHE A 31 -4.34 -6.21 2.97
N SER A 32 -3.90 -5.55 4.04
CA SER A 32 -2.65 -5.89 4.73
C SER A 32 -2.95 -6.39 6.13
N SER A 33 -2.38 -7.53 6.50
CA SER A 33 -2.50 -8.06 7.85
C SER A 33 -1.14 -8.11 8.54
N LEU A 34 -1.08 -7.60 9.76
CA LEU A 34 0.06 -7.80 10.66
C LEU A 34 -0.41 -8.61 11.88
N GLN A 35 0.24 -9.75 12.16
CA GLN A 35 -0.14 -10.58 13.30
C GLN A 35 0.47 -10.03 14.60
N THR A 36 -0.18 -9.03 15.19
CA THR A 36 0.21 -8.45 16.49
C THR A 36 -0.54 -9.12 17.65
N GLY A 37 -0.29 -10.41 17.87
CA GLY A 37 -0.54 -11.12 19.15
C GLY A 37 -1.98 -11.23 19.70
N GLN A 38 -2.94 -10.35 19.41
CA GLN A 38 -4.28 -10.35 20.02
C GLN A 38 -5.45 -10.24 19.04
N PHE A 39 -5.33 -9.59 17.89
CA PHE A 39 -6.36 -9.56 16.84
C PHE A 39 -5.70 -9.40 15.45
N PRO A 40 -6.28 -9.96 14.36
CA PRO A 40 -5.82 -9.65 13.02
C PRO A 40 -6.09 -8.17 12.74
N PHE A 41 -5.05 -7.35 12.81
CA PHE A 41 -5.11 -5.97 12.37
C PHE A 41 -5.10 -5.97 10.84
N THR A 42 -6.16 -5.46 10.21
CA THR A 42 -6.25 -5.36 8.75
C THR A 42 -6.21 -3.90 8.33
N ASN A 43 -5.15 -3.50 7.65
CA ASN A 43 -5.12 -2.22 6.96
C ASN A 43 -5.80 -2.37 5.60
N LEU A 44 -6.88 -1.63 5.41
CA LEU A 44 -7.64 -1.56 4.17
C LEU A 44 -7.23 -0.30 3.44
N PHE A 45 -6.87 -0.38 2.16
CA PHE A 45 -6.56 0.80 1.35
C PHE A 45 -7.29 0.75 0.03
N THR A 46 -7.75 1.92 -0.40
CA THR A 46 -8.26 2.14 -1.74
C THR A 46 -7.61 3.39 -2.34
N GLY A 47 -7.05 3.25 -3.53
CA GLY A 47 -6.35 4.34 -4.20
C GLY A 47 -6.27 4.18 -5.71
N ALA A 48 -5.46 5.01 -6.34
CA ALA A 48 -5.18 4.96 -7.76
C ALA A 48 -3.67 4.92 -8.02
N TYR A 49 -3.27 4.14 -9.02
CA TYR A 49 -1.92 4.14 -9.55
C TYR A 49 -1.75 5.30 -10.54
N LEU A 50 -0.78 6.15 -10.26
CA LEU A 50 -0.35 7.28 -11.06
C LEU A 50 1.02 6.95 -11.69
N PRO A 51 1.10 6.72 -13.00
CA PRO A 51 2.39 6.51 -13.66
C PRO A 51 3.20 7.83 -13.63
N SER A 52 4.50 7.77 -13.28
CA SER A 52 5.36 8.95 -13.46
C SER A 52 5.56 9.23 -14.93
N SER A 53 5.37 10.50 -15.31
CA SER A 53 5.60 11.01 -16.65
C SER A 53 7.04 11.47 -16.91
N SER A 54 7.97 11.32 -15.96
CA SER A 54 9.33 11.86 -16.08
C SER A 54 10.43 10.90 -15.62
N THR A 55 11.40 10.72 -16.53
CA THR A 55 12.75 10.13 -16.41
C THR A 55 12.88 8.64 -16.12
N GLY A 56 12.77 7.79 -17.17
CA GLY A 56 13.68 6.66 -17.45
C GLY A 56 13.91 5.54 -16.43
N GLN A 57 13.37 5.64 -15.22
CA GLN A 57 13.36 4.64 -14.17
C GLN A 57 11.96 4.62 -13.55
N GLY A 58 11.38 3.43 -13.46
CA GLY A 58 9.97 3.22 -13.14
C GLY A 58 9.60 3.62 -11.72
N VAL A 59 9.33 4.91 -11.50
CA VAL A 59 8.79 5.41 -10.23
C VAL A 59 7.31 5.74 -10.42
N GLY A 60 6.40 4.79 -10.23
CA GLY A 60 4.98 5.09 -10.15
C GLY A 60 4.57 5.49 -8.74
N TYR A 61 3.39 6.08 -8.56
CA TYR A 61 2.83 6.31 -7.23
C TYR A 61 1.49 5.61 -7.09
N ILE A 62 1.18 5.12 -5.89
CA ILE A 62 -0.17 4.75 -5.51
C ILE A 62 -0.59 5.73 -4.43
N VAL A 63 -1.71 6.41 -4.64
CA VAL A 63 -2.23 7.40 -3.70
C VAL A 63 -3.66 7.06 -3.39
N GLY A 64 -4.02 7.07 -2.11
CA GLY A 64 -5.35 6.69 -1.68
C GLY A 64 -5.56 6.85 -0.19
N THR A 65 -6.70 6.37 0.27
CA THR A 65 -7.09 6.39 1.68
C THR A 65 -6.95 5.02 2.29
N TRP A 66 -6.55 4.98 3.55
CA TRP A 66 -6.48 3.75 4.34
C TRP A 66 -7.30 3.84 5.63
N ASP A 67 -7.68 2.68 6.15
CA ASP A 67 -8.41 2.49 7.40
C ASP A 67 -8.01 1.18 8.10
N ASP A 68 -7.91 1.19 9.41
CA ASP A 68 -7.62 0.01 10.23
C ASP A 68 -8.89 -0.73 10.65
N SER A 69 -8.95 -2.03 10.39
CA SER A 69 -10.13 -2.87 10.62
C SER A 69 -9.78 -4.24 11.23
N PRO A 70 -10.56 -4.76 12.20
CA PRO A 70 -11.67 -4.08 12.87
C PRO A 70 -11.17 -2.99 13.84
N ASN A 71 -11.92 -1.90 13.94
CA ASN A 71 -11.65 -0.81 14.86
C ASN A 71 -11.98 -1.21 16.30
N ILE A 72 -11.06 -1.91 16.97
CA ILE A 72 -11.32 -2.43 18.31
C ILE A 72 -10.77 -1.56 19.44
N ASN A 73 -9.81 -0.65 19.23
CA ASN A 73 -9.29 0.22 20.30
C ASN A 73 -8.53 1.48 19.85
N ASN A 74 -8.24 1.66 18.55
CA ASN A 74 -7.60 2.85 17.98
C ASN A 74 -7.76 2.78 16.45
N SER A 75 -8.79 3.43 15.91
CA SER A 75 -8.91 3.58 14.45
C SER A 75 -8.01 4.69 14.00
N ASN A 76 -7.01 4.35 13.19
CA ASN A 76 -6.37 5.33 12.35
C ASN A 76 -6.92 5.18 10.93
N SER A 77 -7.17 6.32 10.31
CA SER A 77 -7.47 6.42 8.89
C SER A 77 -6.72 7.62 8.36
N GLY A 78 -6.39 7.60 7.08
CA GLY A 78 -5.63 8.70 6.51
C GLY A 78 -5.38 8.52 5.03
N THR A 79 -4.51 9.39 4.52
CA THR A 79 -3.98 9.28 3.17
C THR A 79 -2.65 8.54 3.21
N LEU A 80 -2.44 7.65 2.24
CA LEU A 80 -1.18 6.94 2.08
C LEU A 80 -0.63 7.18 0.67
N TRP A 81 0.66 7.46 0.63
CA TRP A 81 1.45 7.63 -0.59
C TRP A 81 2.46 6.50 -0.67
N LEU A 82 2.36 5.69 -1.72
CA LEU A 82 3.28 4.58 -1.96
C LEU A 82 4.06 4.85 -3.23
N GLN A 83 5.38 4.86 -3.13
CA GLN A 83 6.26 4.92 -4.27
C GLN A 83 6.50 3.50 -4.78
N VAL A 84 6.17 3.25 -6.04
CA VAL A 84 6.43 2.00 -6.75
C VAL A 84 7.79 2.13 -7.41
N ASN A 85 8.82 1.60 -6.78
CA ASN A 85 10.22 1.71 -7.21
C ASN A 85 10.57 0.75 -8.35
N ALA A 86 9.91 -0.40 -8.35
CA ALA A 86 10.12 -1.45 -9.32
C ALA A 86 8.88 -2.35 -9.39
N ALA A 87 8.93 -3.28 -10.34
CA ALA A 87 7.97 -4.35 -10.50
C ALA A 87 7.59 -5.07 -9.20
N GLU A 88 8.59 -5.30 -8.36
CA GLU A 88 8.50 -6.20 -7.22
C GLU A 88 8.71 -5.46 -5.90
N ASN A 89 8.74 -4.13 -5.93
CA ASN A 89 8.98 -3.34 -4.73
C ASN A 89 8.19 -2.02 -4.74
N PHE A 90 7.48 -1.76 -3.64
CA PHE A 90 6.97 -0.44 -3.32
C PHE A 90 7.27 -0.05 -1.86
N MET A 91 7.27 1.25 -1.60
CA MET A 91 7.59 1.82 -0.29
C MET A 91 6.58 2.88 0.12
N GLN A 92 6.26 2.93 1.41
CA GLN A 92 5.52 4.04 1.99
C GLN A 92 6.40 5.27 2.04
N ARG A 93 5.92 6.35 1.42
CA ARG A 93 6.56 7.65 1.49
C ARG A 93 6.11 8.32 2.79
N ASN A 94 7.08 8.88 3.51
CA ASN A 94 6.87 9.45 4.83
C ASN A 94 6.38 10.89 4.70
N ASP A 95 5.13 11.05 4.28
CA ASP A 95 4.49 12.34 4.02
C ASP A 95 3.74 12.75 5.28
N SER A 96 4.47 13.14 6.33
CA SER A 96 3.98 13.88 7.51
C SER A 96 3.15 13.18 8.60
N SER A 97 2.95 11.85 8.59
CA SER A 97 2.43 11.13 9.78
C SER A 97 3.51 10.22 10.38
N GLU A 98 4.19 10.70 11.42
CA GLU A 98 5.30 10.03 12.14
C GLU A 98 4.95 8.68 12.79
N ALA A 99 3.71 8.18 12.64
CA ALA A 99 3.25 6.94 13.29
C ALA A 99 3.91 5.67 12.71
N TYR A 100 4.32 5.68 11.44
CA TYR A 100 4.93 4.53 10.78
C TYR A 100 6.14 5.02 9.97
N GLY A 101 7.32 4.49 10.26
CA GLY A 101 8.54 4.79 9.50
C GLY A 101 8.42 4.36 8.03
N THR A 102 9.51 4.45 7.27
CA THR A 102 9.52 3.95 5.88
C THR A 102 9.30 2.44 5.86
N LEU A 103 8.10 2.01 5.45
CA LEU A 103 7.76 0.61 5.22
C LEU A 103 8.00 0.24 3.76
N THR A 104 8.48 -0.98 3.52
CA THR A 104 8.75 -1.49 2.18
C THR A 104 8.12 -2.85 2.00
N TRP A 105 7.51 -3.08 0.85
CA TRP A 105 6.90 -4.36 0.50
C TRP A 105 7.58 -4.96 -0.72
N THR A 106 7.80 -6.27 -0.66
CA THR A 106 8.37 -7.06 -1.76
C THR A 106 7.38 -8.11 -2.23
N LYS A 107 7.21 -8.24 -3.54
CA LYS A 107 6.28 -9.20 -4.14
C LYS A 107 6.73 -10.64 -3.83
N GLN A 108 5.77 -11.51 -3.51
CA GLN A 108 5.98 -12.95 -3.31
C GLN A 108 5.69 -13.73 -4.59
#